data_AF-A0A7U6KLU9-F1
#
_entry.id   AF-A0A7U6KLU9-F1
#
_cell.length_a   1.000
_cell.length_b   1.000
_cell.length_c   1.000
_cell.angle_alpha   90.00
_cell.angle_beta   90.00
_cell.angle_gamma   90.00
#
_symmetry.space_group_name_H-M   'P 1'
#
loop_
_entity.id
_entity.type
_entity.pdbx_description
1 polymer ?
#
loop_
_entity_poly.entity_id
_entity_poly.type
_entity_poly.pdbx_seq_one_letter_code
_entity_poly.pdbx_strand_id
1 'polypeptide(L)'
;MEGLVNLVNGIIWSPALIYLCLGAGLFYSIMTRFVQVRLFGEMIKLLFTGKSSTDGISSFQALAVSLAGRVGMGNIAGVAAAIGFGGPGAVFWMWIVAFLGASTAYVESTLAQIYKEKMW
;
A
#
# COMPACT_ATOMS: atom_id res chain seq x y z
N MET A 1 -2.02 -6.21 34.35
CA MET A 1 -2.41 -6.51 32.96
C MET A 1 -2.52 -5.23 32.13
N GLU A 2 -3.18 -4.19 32.64
CA GLU A 2 -3.28 -2.87 31.98
C GLU A 2 -1.92 -2.20 31.69
N GLY A 3 -0.93 -2.32 32.59
CA GLY A 3 0.40 -1.74 32.37
C GLY A 3 1.15 -2.32 31.16
N LEU A 4 1.02 -3.62 30.90
CA LEU A 4 1.60 -4.24 29.69
C LEU A 4 0.86 -3.80 28.43
N VAL A 5 -0.47 -3.74 28.46
CA VAL A 5 -1.29 -3.29 27.33
C VAL A 5 -0.97 -1.83 26.97
N ASN A 6 -0.81 -0.96 27.97
CA ASN A 6 -0.47 0.45 27.74
C ASN A 6 0.96 0.63 27.21
N LEU A 7 1.92 -0.19 27.65
CA LEU A 7 3.28 -0.16 27.15
C LEU A 7 3.33 -0.61 25.69
N VAL A 8 2.65 -1.71 25.35
CA VAL A 8 2.52 -2.21 23.97
C VAL A 8 1.81 -1.18 23.08
N ASN A 9 0.71 -0.58 23.54
CA ASN A 9 0.02 0.49 22.81
C ASN A 9 0.91 1.71 22.59
N GLY A 10 1.70 2.10 23.59
CA GLY A 10 2.63 3.23 23.48
C GLY A 10 3.74 3.02 22.45
N ILE A 11 4.09 1.77 22.14
CA ILE A 11 5.06 1.42 21.10
C ILE A 11 4.38 1.27 19.73
N ILE A 12 3.27 0.52 19.65
CA ILE A 12 2.58 0.21 18.38
C ILE A 12 1.96 1.47 17.77
N TRP A 13 1.29 2.28 18.60
CA TRP A 13 0.64 3.52 18.17
C TRP A 13 1.57 4.73 18.32
N SER A 14 2.87 4.49 18.49
CA SER A 14 3.85 5.55 18.57
C SER A 14 3.92 6.33 17.26
N PRO A 15 4.04 7.67 17.30
CA PRO A 15 4.41 8.47 16.13
C PRO A 15 5.67 7.95 15.42
N ALA A 16 6.56 7.25 16.14
CA ALA A 16 7.75 6.64 15.57
C ALA A 16 7.45 5.64 14.44
N LEU A 17 6.39 4.83 14.57
CA LEU A 17 6.01 3.88 13.52
C LEU A 17 5.54 4.60 12.26
N ILE A 18 4.79 5.70 12.42
CA ILE A 18 4.33 6.53 11.31
C ILE A 18 5.53 7.12 10.57
N TYR A 19 6.49 7.71 11.30
CA TYR A 19 7.72 8.25 10.70
C TYR A 19 8.56 7.18 10.02
N LEU A 20 8.63 5.97 10.59
CA LEU A 20 9.35 4.85 9.97
C LEU A 20 8.69 4.43 8.64
N CYS A 21 7.36 4.29 8.61
CA CYS A 21 6.63 3.94 7.38
C CYS A 21 6.79 5.01 6.30
N LEU A 22 6.67 6.29 6.66
CA LEU A 22 6.89 7.41 5.74
C LEU A 22 8.34 7.46 5.25
N GLY A 23 9.31 7.25 6.15
CA GLY A 23 10.73 7.19 5.82
C GLY A 23 11.06 6.04 4.87
N ALA A 24 10.49 4.84 5.11
CA ALA A 24 10.66 3.70 4.22
C ALA A 24 10.08 3.96 2.83
N GLY A 25 8.86 4.52 2.76
CA GLY A 25 8.25 4.89 1.48
C GLY A 25 9.04 5.96 0.74
N LEU A 26 9.59 6.96 1.44
CA LEU A 26 10.45 7.96 0.82
C LEU A 26 11.78 7.36 0.34
N PHE A 27 12.40 6.51 1.16
CA PHE A 27 13.63 5.80 0.84
C PHE A 27 13.47 4.94 -0.43
N TYR A 28 12.45 4.09 -0.49
CA TYR A 28 12.18 3.26 -1.66
C TYR A 28 11.77 4.10 -2.88
N SER A 29 11.00 5.18 -2.69
CA SER A 29 10.68 6.12 -3.76
C SER A 29 11.94 6.70 -4.39
N ILE A 30 12.91 7.16 -3.59
CA ILE A 30 14.16 7.73 -4.10
C ILE A 30 15.03 6.64 -4.77
N MET A 31 15.23 5.50 -4.10
CA MET A 31 16.06 4.41 -4.63
C MET A 31 15.54 3.86 -5.96
N THR A 32 14.22 3.71 -6.10
CA THR A 32 13.58 3.21 -7.32
C THR A 32 13.37 4.29 -8.39
N ARG A 33 13.86 5.53 -8.13
CA ARG A 33 13.72 6.70 -9.00
C ARG A 33 12.25 7.03 -9.31
N PHE A 34 11.45 7.12 -8.25
CA PHE A 34 10.01 7.39 -8.26
C PHE A 34 9.25 6.46 -9.20
N VAL A 35 9.40 5.15 -8.98
CA VAL A 35 8.78 4.10 -9.81
C VAL A 35 7.26 4.26 -9.91
N GLN A 36 6.60 4.69 -8.83
CA GLN A 36 5.16 4.92 -8.77
C GLN A 36 4.67 6.04 -9.72
N VAL A 37 5.56 6.94 -10.16
CA VAL A 37 5.25 7.95 -11.19
C VAL A 37 5.71 7.46 -12.54
N ARG A 38 6.96 6.99 -12.64
CA ARG A 38 7.60 6.61 -13.90
C ARG A 38 6.90 5.45 -14.62
N LEU A 39 6.43 4.45 -13.88
CA LEU A 39 5.82 3.24 -14.45
C LEU A 39 4.29 3.25 -14.42
N PHE A 40 3.65 4.31 -13.91
CA PHE A 40 2.19 4.36 -13.79
C PHE A 40 1.49 4.21 -15.16
N GLY A 41 1.99 4.89 -16.19
CA GLY A 41 1.43 4.79 -17.55
C GLY A 41 1.60 3.39 -18.15
N GLU A 42 2.76 2.76 -17.93
CA GLU A 42 3.02 1.40 -18.40
C GLU A 42 2.13 0.38 -17.68
N MET A 43 1.92 0.55 -16.37
CA MET A 43 0.99 -0.28 -15.59
C MET A 43 -0.42 -0.24 -16.19
N ILE A 44 -0.95 0.95 -16.50
CA ILE A 44 -2.27 1.09 -17.14
C ILE A 44 -2.29 0.36 -18.48
N LYS A 45 -1.28 0.56 -19.32
CA LYS A 45 -1.19 -0.10 -20.62
C LYS A 45 -1.18 -1.63 -20.48
N LEU A 46 -0.43 -2.17 -19.53
CA LEU A 46 -0.34 -3.61 -19.26
C LEU A 46 -1.66 -4.19 -18.70
N LEU A 47 -2.42 -3.41 -17.92
CA LEU A 47 -3.74 -3.85 -17.44
C LEU A 47 -4.73 -4.06 -18.59
N PHE A 48 -4.69 -3.20 -19.62
CA PHE A 48 -5.60 -3.28 -20.76
C PHE A 48 -5.08 -4.11 -21.94
N THR A 49 -3.75 -4.27 -22.07
CA THR A 49 -3.12 -5.04 -23.16
C THR A 49 -2.70 -6.45 -22.73
N GLY A 50 -2.72 -6.74 -21.42
CA GLY A 50 -2.29 -8.01 -20.85
C GLY A 50 -3.10 -9.18 -21.39
N LYS A 51 -2.46 -10.04 -22.19
CA LYS A 51 -3.06 -11.30 -22.64
C LYS A 51 -3.34 -12.21 -21.45
N SER A 52 -4.41 -13.01 -21.53
CA SER A 52 -4.64 -14.11 -20.60
C SER A 52 -3.42 -15.02 -20.57
N SER A 53 -2.83 -15.20 -19.39
CA SER A 53 -1.81 -16.24 -19.20
C SER A 53 -2.49 -17.60 -19.33
N THR A 54 -1.83 -18.57 -19.96
CA THR A 54 -2.38 -19.92 -20.18
C THR A 54 -2.64 -20.68 -18.87
N ASP A 55 -2.05 -20.24 -17.76
CA ASP A 55 -2.11 -20.89 -16.44
C ASP A 55 -2.61 -19.98 -15.31
N GLY A 56 -3.45 -18.96 -15.58
CA GLY A 56 -3.96 -18.09 -14.50
C GLY A 56 -4.95 -17.00 -14.90
N ILE A 57 -5.28 -16.16 -13.92
CA ILE A 57 -6.16 -14.99 -14.09
C ILE A 57 -5.46 -13.87 -14.89
N SER A 58 -6.23 -13.06 -15.61
CA SER A 58 -5.70 -11.91 -16.36
C SER A 58 -5.09 -10.85 -15.43
N SER A 59 -4.24 -9.96 -15.97
CA SER A 59 -3.64 -8.87 -15.19
C SER A 59 -4.70 -7.98 -14.53
N PHE A 60 -5.80 -7.71 -15.24
CA PHE A 60 -6.93 -6.96 -14.68
C PHE A 60 -7.67 -7.76 -13.59
N GLN A 61 -7.90 -9.05 -13.78
CA GLN A 61 -8.52 -9.90 -12.76
C GLN A 61 -7.66 -9.98 -11.50
N ALA A 62 -6.34 -10.10 -11.63
CA ALA A 62 -5.42 -10.07 -10.49
C ALA A 62 -5.50 -8.75 -9.72
N LEU A 63 -5.54 -7.62 -10.43
CA LEU A 63 -5.76 -6.31 -9.82
C LEU A 63 -7.12 -6.24 -9.11
N ALA A 64 -8.19 -6.70 -9.75
CA ALA A 64 -9.54 -6.66 -9.19
C ALA A 64 -9.65 -7.49 -7.90
N VAL A 65 -9.08 -8.69 -7.87
CA VAL A 65 -9.04 -9.54 -6.65
C VAL A 65 -8.23 -8.86 -5.55
N SER A 66 -7.07 -8.29 -5.89
CA SER A 66 -6.19 -7.56 -4.98
C SER A 66 -6.86 -6.29 -4.40
N LEU A 67 -7.68 -5.61 -5.20
CA LEU A 67 -8.42 -4.41 -4.79
C LEU A 67 -9.64 -4.77 -3.93
N ALA A 68 -10.38 -5.81 -4.30
CA ALA A 68 -11.52 -6.30 -3.53
C ALA A 68 -11.14 -6.70 -2.11
N GLY A 69 -9.94 -7.26 -1.90
CA GLY A 69 -9.42 -7.59 -0.57
C GLY A 69 -9.00 -6.37 0.27
N ARG A 70 -8.78 -5.19 -0.34
CA ARG A 70 -8.28 -3.99 0.35
C ARG A 70 -9.31 -2.86 0.46
N VAL A 71 -10.40 -2.90 -0.31
CA VAL A 71 -11.48 -1.90 -0.29
C VAL A 71 -12.67 -2.47 0.47
N GLY A 72 -13.05 -1.81 1.57
CA GLY A 72 -14.20 -2.22 2.36
C GLY A 72 -14.78 -1.08 3.20
N MET A 73 -15.83 -1.40 3.96
CA MET A 73 -16.52 -0.43 4.84
C MET A 73 -15.56 0.26 5.82
N GLY A 74 -14.54 -0.47 6.30
CA GLY A 74 -13.50 0.07 7.18
C GLY A 74 -12.74 1.25 6.57
N ASN A 75 -12.47 1.24 5.26
CA ASN A 75 -11.78 2.36 4.61
C ASN A 75 -12.69 3.60 4.55
N ILE A 76 -13.99 3.40 4.31
CA ILE A 76 -14.96 4.50 4.27
C ILE A 76 -15.13 5.13 5.66
N ALA A 77 -15.36 4.29 6.68
CA ALA A 77 -15.47 4.74 8.06
C ALA A 77 -14.17 5.39 8.57
N GLY A 78 -13.02 4.85 8.18
CA GLY A 78 -11.70 5.40 8.50
C GLY A 78 -11.47 6.78 7.89
N VAL A 79 -11.82 6.98 6.61
CA VAL A 79 -11.76 8.29 5.95
C VAL A 79 -12.70 9.28 6.66
N ALA A 80 -13.93 8.86 6.97
CA ALA A 80 -14.91 9.71 7.67
C ALA A 80 -14.40 10.13 9.06
N ALA A 81 -13.84 9.21 9.83
CA ALA A 81 -13.22 9.50 11.13
C ALA A 81 -11.99 10.41 10.99
N ALA A 82 -11.12 10.16 10.01
CA ALA A 82 -9.92 10.98 9.78
C ALA A 82 -10.29 12.44 9.45
N ILE A 83 -11.32 12.64 8.62
CA ILE A 83 -11.83 14.00 8.32
C ILE A 83 -12.57 14.58 9.52
N GLY A 84 -13.37 13.78 10.23
CA GLY A 84 -14.13 14.22 11.39
C GLY A 84 -13.26 14.72 12.54
N PHE A 85 -12.16 14.01 12.84
CA PHE A 85 -11.23 14.39 13.91
C PHE A 85 -10.08 15.28 13.45
N GLY A 86 -9.56 15.08 12.23
CA GLY A 86 -8.40 15.80 11.69
C GLY A 86 -8.74 16.98 10.77
N GLY A 87 -10.01 17.21 10.48
CA GLY A 87 -10.48 18.20 9.53
C GLY A 87 -10.23 17.81 8.06
N PRO A 88 -10.63 18.68 7.12
CA PRO A 88 -10.53 18.39 5.68
C PRO A 88 -9.08 18.21 5.20
N GLY A 89 -8.10 18.78 5.92
CA GLY A 89 -6.67 18.61 5.62
C GLY A 89 -6.15 17.18 5.75
N ALA A 90 -6.88 16.28 6.43
CA ALA A 90 -6.53 14.87 6.52
C ALA A 90 -6.41 14.20 5.14
N VAL A 91 -7.25 14.60 4.17
CA VAL A 91 -7.27 14.02 2.82
C VAL A 91 -5.92 14.21 2.10
N PHE A 92 -5.31 15.39 2.26
CA PHE A 92 -3.99 15.66 1.68
C PHE A 92 -2.94 14.67 2.22
N TRP A 93 -2.93 14.46 3.53
CA TRP A 93 -2.00 13.51 4.15
C TRP A 93 -2.27 12.06 3.76
N MET A 94 -3.54 11.67 3.56
CA MET A 94 -3.88 10.35 3.05
C MET A 94 -3.31 10.12 1.64
N TRP A 95 -3.35 11.12 0.75
CA TRP A 95 -2.72 11.01 -0.57
C TRP A 95 -1.20 10.91 -0.51
N ILE A 96 -0.55 11.68 0.37
CA ILE A 96 0.91 11.60 0.57
C ILE A 96 1.31 10.21 1.06
N VAL A 97 0.61 9.67 2.08
CA VAL A 97 0.87 8.32 2.59
C VAL A 97 0.62 7.27 1.51
N ALA A 98 -0.48 7.38 0.75
CA ALA A 98 -0.77 6.45 -0.34
C ALA A 98 0.31 6.49 -1.43
N PHE A 99 0.79 7.69 -1.79
CA PHE A 99 1.83 7.88 -2.79
C PHE A 99 3.16 7.24 -2.37
N LEU A 100 3.60 7.48 -1.14
CA LEU A 100 4.83 6.87 -0.61
C LEU A 100 4.67 5.36 -0.43
N GLY A 101 3.50 4.92 0.05
CA GLY A 101 3.17 3.50 0.23
C GLY A 101 3.14 2.71 -1.09
N ALA A 102 2.79 3.34 -2.21
CA ALA A 102 2.81 2.68 -3.52
C ALA A 102 4.22 2.18 -3.89
N SER A 103 5.26 2.93 -3.52
CA SER A 103 6.66 2.51 -3.78
C SER A 103 7.05 1.29 -2.95
N THR A 104 6.67 1.26 -1.67
CA THR A 104 6.90 0.11 -0.77
C THR A 104 6.14 -1.12 -1.27
N ALA A 105 4.86 -0.97 -1.61
CA ALA A 105 4.04 -2.07 -2.14
C ALA A 105 4.60 -2.65 -3.45
N TYR A 106 5.19 -1.81 -4.31
CA TYR A 106 5.87 -2.26 -5.52
C TYR A 106 7.10 -3.12 -5.18
N VAL A 107 7.93 -2.66 -4.26
CA VAL A 107 9.11 -3.40 -3.78
C VAL A 107 8.68 -4.72 -3.15
N GLU A 108 7.71 -4.71 -2.24
CA GLU A 108 7.15 -5.91 -1.60
C GLU A 108 6.62 -6.91 -2.62
N SER A 109 5.83 -6.45 -3.60
CA SER A 109 5.29 -7.31 -4.66
C SER A 109 6.40 -7.91 -5.51
N THR A 110 7.46 -7.14 -5.80
CA THR A 110 8.61 -7.58 -6.58
C THR A 110 9.41 -8.65 -5.83
N LEU A 111 9.71 -8.41 -4.55
CA LEU A 111 10.34 -9.39 -3.66
C LEU A 111 9.49 -10.66 -3.55
N ALA A 112 8.18 -10.53 -3.39
CA ALA A 112 7.26 -11.66 -3.33
C ALA A 112 7.27 -12.49 -4.62
N GLN A 113 7.48 -11.89 -5.79
CA GLN A 113 7.65 -12.65 -7.04
C GLN A 113 9.04 -13.28 -7.16
N ILE A 114 10.10 -12.59 -6.75
CA ILE A 114 11.49 -13.09 -6.82
C ILE A 114 11.69 -14.32 -5.92
N TYR A 115 11.16 -14.25 -4.69
CA TYR A 115 11.28 -15.33 -3.70
C TYR A 115 10.07 -16.29 -3.72
N LYS A 116 9.28 -16.26 -4.79
CA LYS A 116 8.14 -17.16 -4.94
C LYS A 116 8.64 -18.58 -5.17
N GLU A 117 8.70 -19.38 -4.11
CA GLU A 117 8.89 -20.82 -4.24
C GLU A 117 7.59 -21.49 -4.68
N LYS A 118 7.71 -22.53 -5.52
CA LYS A 118 6.59 -23.43 -5.79
C LYS A 118 6.29 -24.20 -4.50
N MET A 119 5.25 -23.77 -3.79
CA MET A 119 4.55 -24.64 -2.84
C MET A 119 3.90 -25.74 -3.69
N TRP A 120 4.43 -26.95 -3.56
CA TRP A 120 4.08 -28.15 -4.30
C TRP A 120 2.59 -28.50 -4.21
#